data_AF-Q4RNU3-F1
#
_entry.id   AF-Q4RNU3-F1
#
_cell.length_a   1.000
_cell.length_b   1.000
_cell.length_c   1.000
_cell.angle_alpha   90.00
_cell.angle_beta   90.00
_cell.angle_gamma   90.00
#
_symmetry.space_group_name_H-M   'P 1'
#
loop_
_entity.id
_entity.type
_entity.pdbx_description
1 polymer ?
#
loop_
_entity_poly.entity_id
_entity_poly.type
_entity_poly.pdbx_seq_one_letter_code
_entity_poly.pdbx_strand_id
1 'polypeptide(L)'
;RTNLELELVHRGGNLCSGGSSAAAKRSCLNQLFHVLAMHMRLYSIDLAYNPWTKLTQVTQSREAHSFEEERPEVPMLFRDAPSLLIIFVLTMPQPLRKEHFTCVVKMLYNLQFIQALAALSSKLSPDERQAWSTAGALKKNSSHAENSFEVLLSHVIAELSKDKSVYQVDPKESSMLISSVWSPQSIEFSLQQFCLPFLRLSCLLQHHLYGDNLTGCQEEDEFSALAVCLGLHSSVPQPSSVVTSASCLQWPVDASDLVTQWCAEVTTLSQIQAEQSLTLLVQDPQWAPPRLLQLPDNYNVIFQYYHRKACTACRKVPKDPALCLVCGAFVCLKGACCKQQGTCECVLHSQHCGAATGIFLLINASVIIIIRGHRFCLWGSVYLDAHGEEDRDLRRGKPLFLCEERYRVLEQQWVSHTFDHINKRWGPHYNGL
;
A
#
# COMPACT_ATOMS: atom_id res chain seq x y z
N ARG A 1 8.15 3.08 -9.29
CA ARG A 1 6.99 2.60 -8.49
C ARG A 1 6.30 3.75 -7.77
N THR A 2 6.91 4.36 -6.76
CA THR A 2 6.31 5.44 -5.95
C THR A 2 5.66 6.57 -6.75
N ASN A 3 6.24 7.01 -7.87
CA ASN A 3 5.61 8.03 -8.71
C ASN A 3 4.27 7.59 -9.32
N LEU A 4 4.11 6.31 -9.68
CA LEU A 4 2.84 5.76 -10.19
C LEU A 4 1.80 5.68 -9.07
N GLU A 5 2.21 5.23 -7.88
CA GLU A 5 1.34 5.16 -6.70
C GLU A 5 0.89 6.55 -6.24
N LEU A 6 1.80 7.53 -6.23
CA LEU A 6 1.47 8.93 -5.95
C LEU A 6 0.49 9.49 -6.97
N GLU A 7 0.65 9.17 -8.26
CA GLU A 7 -0.33 9.57 -9.26
C GLU A 7 -1.71 8.95 -9.00
N LEU A 8 -1.77 7.66 -8.63
CA LEU A 8 -3.03 7.00 -8.27
C LEU A 8 -3.69 7.66 -7.05
N VAL A 9 -2.89 7.97 -6.02
CA VAL A 9 -3.37 8.68 -4.82
C VAL A 9 -3.91 10.07 -5.20
N HIS A 10 -3.20 10.83 -6.04
CA HIS A 10 -3.68 12.14 -6.51
C HIS A 10 -4.96 12.06 -7.34
N ARG A 11 -5.23 10.92 -7.98
CA ARG A 11 -6.49 10.67 -8.71
C ARG A 11 -7.66 10.26 -7.81
N GLY A 12 -7.44 10.18 -6.49
CA GLY A 12 -8.47 9.77 -5.52
C GLY A 12 -8.45 8.28 -5.16
N GLY A 13 -7.40 7.55 -5.54
CA GLY A 13 -7.22 6.14 -5.19
C GLY A 13 -7.92 5.15 -6.13
N ASN A 14 -8.60 5.62 -7.17
CA ASN A 14 -9.19 4.83 -8.24
C ASN A 14 -8.92 5.45 -9.62
N LEU A 15 -9.27 4.73 -10.69
CA LEU A 15 -9.18 5.21 -12.08
C LEU A 15 -10.56 5.48 -12.72
N CYS A 16 -11.62 5.45 -11.91
CA CYS A 16 -13.01 5.56 -12.34
C CYS A 16 -13.37 6.98 -12.74
N SER A 17 -13.06 7.91 -11.84
CA SER A 17 -13.19 9.34 -12.11
C SER A 17 -11.91 9.80 -12.79
N GLY A 18 -12.04 10.58 -13.87
CA GLY A 18 -10.93 11.36 -14.41
C GLY A 18 -10.55 12.41 -13.36
N GLY A 19 -9.85 11.97 -12.32
CA GLY A 19 -9.57 12.75 -11.12
C GLY A 19 -9.11 14.14 -11.50
N SER A 20 -9.56 15.13 -10.72
CA SER A 20 -9.25 16.55 -10.93
C SER A 20 -7.79 16.65 -11.34
N SER A 21 -7.56 16.99 -12.61
CA SER A 21 -6.22 17.18 -13.14
C SER A 21 -5.53 18.12 -12.17
N ALA A 22 -4.63 17.59 -11.33
CA ALA A 22 -3.64 18.38 -10.63
C ALA A 22 -2.69 18.86 -11.74
N ALA A 23 -3.23 19.83 -12.48
CA ALA A 23 -2.72 20.60 -13.58
C ALA A 23 -1.61 19.93 -14.37
N ALA A 24 -1.92 19.41 -15.55
CA ALA A 24 -1.11 19.62 -16.77
C ALA A 24 0.44 19.47 -16.65
N LYS A 25 0.94 18.71 -15.66
CA LYS A 25 2.35 18.38 -15.58
C LYS A 25 2.54 17.34 -16.65
N ARG A 26 3.26 17.71 -17.72
CA ARG A 26 3.78 16.72 -18.67
C ARG A 26 4.43 15.62 -17.84
N SER A 27 3.82 14.44 -17.85
CA SER A 27 4.35 13.29 -17.13
C SER A 27 5.77 13.06 -17.66
N CYS A 28 6.77 13.20 -16.80
CA CYS A 28 8.14 12.86 -17.15
C CYS A 28 8.39 11.35 -17.08
N LEU A 29 7.37 10.55 -16.74
CA LEU A 29 7.50 9.12 -16.52
C LEU A 29 7.94 8.38 -17.77
N ASN A 30 7.45 8.76 -18.95
CA ASN A 30 7.89 8.14 -20.19
C ASN A 30 9.41 8.37 -20.43
N GLN A 31 9.89 9.62 -20.30
CA GLN A 31 11.33 9.89 -20.41
C GLN A 31 12.13 9.17 -19.33
N LEU A 32 11.60 9.12 -18.10
CA LEU A 32 12.24 8.41 -16.99
C LEU A 32 12.34 6.90 -17.26
N PHE A 33 11.28 6.26 -17.75
CA PHE A 33 11.29 4.85 -18.14
C PHE A 33 12.30 4.59 -19.26
N HIS A 34 12.40 5.49 -20.24
CA HIS A 34 13.40 5.37 -21.31
C HIS A 34 14.84 5.40 -20.76
N VAL A 35 15.16 6.35 -19.89
CA VAL A 35 16.48 6.47 -19.26
C VAL A 35 16.76 5.25 -18.37
N LEU A 36 15.81 4.84 -17.52
CA LEU A 36 15.96 3.67 -16.66
C LEU A 36 16.17 2.39 -17.47
N ALA A 37 15.42 2.19 -18.56
CA ALA A 37 15.59 1.03 -19.43
C ALA A 37 16.97 1.01 -20.11
N MET A 38 17.50 2.17 -20.51
CA MET A 38 18.87 2.27 -21.04
C MET A 38 19.91 1.87 -19.98
N HIS A 39 19.78 2.36 -18.74
CA HIS A 39 20.68 2.01 -17.64
C HIS A 39 20.59 0.53 -17.25
N MET A 40 19.37 -0.04 -17.19
CA MET A 40 19.16 -1.44 -16.84
C MET A 40 19.82 -2.42 -17.82
N ARG A 41 20.12 -2.01 -19.05
CA ARG A 41 20.90 -2.83 -20.00
C ARG A 41 22.40 -2.84 -19.72
N LEU A 42 22.91 -1.77 -19.10
CA LEU A 42 24.31 -1.69 -18.70
C LEU A 42 24.57 -2.52 -17.44
N TYR A 43 23.54 -2.72 -16.62
CA TYR A 43 23.59 -3.64 -15.50
C TYR A 43 23.21 -5.05 -15.96
N SER A 44 24.14 -5.99 -15.82
CA SER A 44 23.81 -7.41 -15.89
C SER A 44 22.94 -7.74 -14.67
N ILE A 45 21.62 -7.63 -14.80
CA ILE A 45 20.73 -8.29 -13.85
C ILE A 45 21.08 -9.77 -13.98
N ASP A 46 21.47 -10.34 -12.85
CA ASP A 46 21.88 -11.72 -12.78
C ASP A 46 20.85 -12.59 -13.51
N LEU A 47 21.28 -13.24 -14.60
CA LEU A 47 20.42 -14.12 -15.40
C LEU A 47 19.88 -15.28 -14.56
N ALA A 48 20.55 -15.60 -13.44
CA ALA A 48 20.07 -16.55 -12.44
C ALA A 48 18.83 -16.05 -11.67
N TYR A 49 18.58 -14.73 -11.64
CA TYR A 49 17.43 -14.10 -10.98
C TYR A 49 16.40 -13.61 -11.99
N ASN A 50 15.94 -14.51 -12.87
CA ASN A 50 14.84 -14.24 -13.79
C ASN A 50 13.52 -14.85 -13.27
N PRO A 51 12.67 -14.10 -12.54
CA PRO A 51 11.39 -14.63 -12.05
C PRO A 51 10.44 -15.09 -13.16
N TRP A 52 10.72 -14.75 -14.42
CA TRP A 52 9.90 -15.18 -15.55
C TRP A 52 9.82 -16.70 -15.69
N THR A 53 10.92 -17.42 -15.45
CA THR A 53 10.92 -18.90 -15.55
C THR A 53 9.99 -19.50 -14.50
N LYS A 54 10.06 -19.04 -13.25
CA LYS A 54 9.16 -19.45 -12.17
C LYS A 54 7.70 -19.07 -12.39
N LEU A 55 7.42 -18.05 -13.22
CA LEU A 55 6.07 -17.64 -13.59
C LEU A 55 5.49 -18.44 -14.76
N THR A 56 6.35 -18.97 -15.63
CA THR A 56 5.93 -19.52 -16.92
C THR A 56 6.22 -21.01 -17.10
N GLN A 57 6.98 -21.61 -16.19
CA GLN A 57 7.39 -23.01 -16.25
C GLN A 57 7.34 -23.66 -14.87
N VAL A 58 7.08 -24.96 -14.86
CA VAL A 58 7.27 -25.81 -13.68
C VAL A 58 8.74 -26.19 -13.63
N THR A 59 9.49 -25.68 -12.66
CA THR A 59 10.89 -26.04 -12.45
C THR A 59 10.96 -27.44 -11.89
N GLN A 60 11.50 -28.38 -12.68
CA GLN A 60 11.91 -29.68 -12.14
C GLN A 60 13.04 -29.46 -11.15
N SER A 61 13.00 -30.17 -10.02
CA SER A 61 14.07 -30.18 -9.02
C SER A 61 15.42 -30.29 -9.73
N ARG A 62 16.22 -29.22 -9.70
CA ARG A 62 17.58 -29.25 -10.22
C ARG A 62 18.30 -30.35 -9.46
N GLU A 63 18.69 -31.42 -10.14
CA GLU A 63 19.68 -32.35 -9.61
C GLU A 63 20.87 -31.52 -9.11
N ALA A 64 21.25 -31.75 -7.86
CA ALA A 64 22.19 -30.96 -7.07
C ALA A 64 23.62 -30.99 -7.63
N HIS A 65 23.83 -30.33 -8.77
CA HIS A 65 25.11 -30.23 -9.46
C HIS A 65 25.44 -28.79 -9.82
N SER A 66 25.45 -27.90 -8.83
CA SER A 66 26.29 -26.70 -8.84
C SER A 66 26.56 -26.23 -7.42
N PHE A 67 27.82 -26.31 -7.00
CA PHE A 67 28.35 -25.81 -5.72
C PHE A 67 28.47 -24.27 -5.73
N GLU A 68 27.40 -23.56 -6.03
CA GLU A 68 27.30 -22.14 -5.69
C GLU A 68 26.37 -22.05 -4.49
N GLU A 69 26.79 -21.30 -3.44
CA GLU A 69 25.95 -20.99 -2.28
C GLU A 69 24.63 -20.38 -2.78
N GLU A 70 23.60 -21.21 -2.97
CA GLU A 70 22.27 -20.76 -3.40
C GLU A 70 21.74 -19.84 -2.30
N ARG A 71 21.82 -18.53 -2.56
CA ARG A 71 21.20 -17.53 -1.70
C ARG A 71 19.71 -17.87 -1.59
N PRO A 72 19.12 -17.86 -0.38
CA PRO A 72 17.71 -18.14 -0.21
C PRO A 72 16.89 -17.18 -1.08
N GLU A 73 16.17 -17.73 -2.06
CA GLU A 73 15.40 -16.95 -3.01
C GLU A 73 14.03 -16.61 -2.42
N VAL A 74 13.57 -15.38 -2.59
CA VAL A 74 12.25 -14.95 -2.11
C VAL A 74 11.15 -15.71 -2.89
N PRO A 75 10.22 -16.43 -2.21
CA PRO A 75 9.14 -17.18 -2.82
C PRO A 75 8.28 -16.30 -3.70
N MET A 76 7.74 -16.85 -4.78
CA MET A 76 6.91 -16.11 -5.71
C MET A 76 5.70 -15.47 -5.03
N LEU A 77 5.04 -16.16 -4.08
CA LEU A 77 3.90 -15.62 -3.35
C LEU A 77 4.24 -14.42 -2.46
N PHE A 78 5.52 -14.18 -2.13
CA PHE A 78 5.94 -13.00 -1.37
C PHE A 78 6.42 -11.85 -2.27
N ARG A 79 6.51 -12.06 -3.59
CA ARG A 79 6.99 -11.02 -4.51
C ARG A 79 5.88 -10.05 -4.88
N ASP A 80 6.23 -8.77 -4.88
CA ASP A 80 5.31 -7.71 -5.26
C ASP A 80 5.10 -7.64 -6.79
N ALA A 81 3.89 -7.96 -7.25
CA ALA A 81 3.56 -8.01 -8.68
C ALA A 81 3.75 -6.67 -9.42
N PRO A 82 3.36 -5.50 -8.86
CA PRO A 82 3.67 -4.21 -9.49
C PRO A 82 5.17 -3.96 -9.70
N SER A 83 6.02 -4.35 -8.75
CA SER A 83 7.47 -4.22 -8.86
C SER A 83 8.03 -5.16 -9.91
N LEU A 84 7.56 -6.42 -9.95
CA LEU A 84 7.92 -7.36 -11.01
C LEU A 84 7.55 -6.84 -12.40
N LEU A 85 6.36 -6.24 -12.55
CA LEU A 85 5.93 -5.63 -13.81
C LEU A 85 6.91 -4.54 -14.25
N ILE A 86 7.24 -3.61 -13.35
CA ILE A 86 8.19 -2.52 -13.64
C ILE A 86 9.56 -3.08 -14.02
N ILE A 87 10.06 -4.08 -13.29
CA ILE A 87 11.34 -4.73 -13.59
C ILE A 87 11.28 -5.35 -14.99
N PHE A 88 10.30 -6.21 -15.29
CA PHE A 88 10.18 -6.84 -16.59
C PHE A 88 10.10 -5.81 -17.73
N VAL A 89 9.29 -4.78 -17.59
CA VAL A 89 9.17 -3.70 -18.59
C VAL A 89 10.50 -2.98 -18.81
N LEU A 90 11.24 -2.66 -17.73
CA LEU A 90 12.54 -1.99 -17.81
C LEU A 90 13.65 -2.87 -18.42
N THR A 91 13.56 -4.18 -18.23
CA THR A 91 14.56 -5.15 -18.72
C THR A 91 14.33 -5.61 -20.17
N MET A 92 13.11 -5.46 -20.69
CA MET A 92 12.77 -5.90 -22.03
C MET A 92 13.44 -5.03 -23.11
N PRO A 93 13.78 -5.61 -24.28
CA PRO A 93 14.23 -4.86 -25.45
C PRO A 93 13.21 -3.79 -25.87
N GLN A 94 13.72 -2.62 -26.23
CA GLN A 94 12.93 -1.45 -26.65
C GLN A 94 13.03 -1.28 -28.17
N PRO A 95 11.96 -0.85 -28.85
CA PRO A 95 10.68 -0.42 -28.28
C PRO A 95 9.82 -1.60 -27.77
N LEU A 96 9.33 -1.49 -26.53
CA LEU A 96 8.46 -2.51 -25.93
C LEU A 96 7.08 -2.46 -26.58
N ARG A 97 6.76 -3.45 -27.42
CA ARG A 97 5.42 -3.56 -28.02
C ARG A 97 4.35 -3.87 -26.96
N LYS A 98 3.12 -3.42 -27.24
CA LYS A 98 1.96 -3.59 -26.34
C LYS A 98 1.63 -5.06 -26.09
N GLU A 99 1.83 -5.95 -27.07
CA GLU A 99 1.54 -7.38 -26.87
C GLU A 99 2.46 -8.01 -25.82
N HIS A 100 3.73 -7.60 -25.77
CA HIS A 100 4.67 -8.05 -24.74
C HIS A 100 4.26 -7.57 -23.36
N PHE A 101 3.88 -6.29 -23.24
CA PHE A 101 3.37 -5.74 -21.98
C PHE A 101 2.13 -6.50 -21.49
N THR A 102 1.14 -6.70 -22.37
CA THR A 102 -0.07 -7.48 -22.05
C THR A 102 0.27 -8.91 -21.63
N CYS A 103 1.23 -9.57 -22.27
CA CYS A 103 1.70 -10.89 -21.88
C CYS A 103 2.27 -10.91 -20.45
N VAL A 104 3.13 -9.94 -20.10
CA VAL A 104 3.66 -9.82 -18.73
C VAL A 104 2.54 -9.58 -17.72
N VAL A 105 1.60 -8.69 -18.02
CA VAL A 105 0.46 -8.39 -17.14
C VAL A 105 -0.40 -9.63 -16.90
N LYS A 106 -0.67 -10.43 -17.94
CA LYS A 106 -1.42 -11.70 -17.81
C LYS A 106 -0.74 -12.69 -16.87
N MET A 107 0.58 -12.88 -17.02
CA MET A 107 1.34 -13.79 -16.15
C MET A 107 1.36 -13.32 -14.69
N LEU A 108 1.56 -12.01 -14.48
CA LEU A 108 1.57 -11.43 -13.15
C LEU A 108 0.17 -11.38 -12.51
N TYR A 109 -0.90 -11.31 -13.31
CA TYR A 109 -2.26 -11.41 -12.80
C TYR A 109 -2.52 -12.79 -12.17
N ASN A 110 -2.03 -13.88 -12.77
CA ASN A 110 -2.13 -15.21 -12.17
C ASN A 110 -1.45 -15.24 -10.79
N LEU A 111 -0.24 -14.67 -10.68
CA LEU A 111 0.46 -14.58 -9.40
C LEU A 111 -0.35 -13.76 -8.38
N GLN A 112 -0.80 -12.56 -8.75
CA GLN A 112 -1.60 -11.67 -7.90
C GLN A 112 -2.88 -12.35 -7.40
N PHE A 113 -3.53 -13.13 -8.26
CA PHE A 113 -4.74 -13.86 -7.91
C PHE A 113 -4.46 -14.98 -6.90
N ILE A 114 -3.38 -15.76 -7.08
CA ILE A 114 -3.01 -16.80 -6.11
C ILE A 114 -2.55 -16.18 -4.79
N GLN A 115 -1.88 -15.03 -4.81
CA GLN A 115 -1.60 -14.26 -3.60
C GLN A 115 -2.90 -13.85 -2.87
N ALA A 116 -3.93 -13.42 -3.62
CA ALA A 116 -5.23 -13.10 -3.06
C ALA A 116 -5.88 -14.32 -2.38
N LEU A 117 -5.80 -15.50 -2.99
CA LEU A 117 -6.31 -16.75 -2.42
C LEU A 117 -5.55 -17.16 -1.16
N ALA A 118 -4.21 -17.06 -1.16
CA ALA A 118 -3.38 -17.38 0.00
C ALA A 118 -3.61 -16.40 1.17
N ALA A 119 -3.79 -15.12 0.86
CA ALA A 119 -4.13 -14.10 1.87
C ALA A 119 -5.57 -14.26 2.38
N LEU A 120 -6.49 -14.76 1.56
CA LEU A 120 -7.86 -15.07 1.96
C LEU A 120 -7.89 -16.31 2.87
N SER A 121 -7.19 -17.38 2.50
CA SER A 121 -7.20 -18.63 3.25
C SER A 121 -6.66 -18.50 4.68
N SER A 122 -5.77 -17.54 4.92
CA SER A 122 -5.27 -17.22 6.27
C SER A 122 -6.32 -16.48 7.13
N LYS A 123 -7.25 -15.74 6.51
CA LYS A 123 -8.37 -15.05 7.18
C LYS A 123 -9.54 -15.98 7.51
N LEU A 124 -9.63 -17.13 6.82
CA LEU A 124 -10.68 -18.13 7.07
C LEU A 124 -10.45 -18.88 8.39
N SER A 125 -11.53 -19.17 9.10
CA SER A 125 -11.51 -20.12 10.22
C SER A 125 -11.18 -21.55 9.73
N PRO A 126 -10.74 -22.45 10.63
CA PRO A 126 -10.50 -23.85 10.27
C PRO A 126 -11.72 -24.53 9.63
N ASP A 127 -12.92 -24.26 10.13
CA ASP A 127 -14.17 -24.83 9.61
C ASP A 127 -14.50 -24.28 8.22
N GLU A 128 -14.29 -22.98 7.99
CA GLU A 128 -14.46 -22.36 6.67
C GLU A 128 -13.45 -22.89 5.66
N ARG A 129 -12.18 -23.07 6.06
CA ARG A 129 -11.16 -23.70 5.20
C ARG A 129 -11.58 -25.11 4.78
N GLN A 130 -12.15 -25.89 5.70
CA GLN A 130 -12.66 -27.24 5.40
C GLN A 130 -13.87 -27.20 4.46
N ALA A 131 -14.80 -26.27 4.67
CA ALA A 131 -15.97 -26.09 3.82
C ALA A 131 -15.58 -25.72 2.39
N TRP A 132 -14.67 -24.73 2.22
CA TRP A 132 -14.20 -24.30 0.90
C TRP A 132 -13.31 -25.34 0.21
N SER A 133 -12.51 -26.10 0.97
CA SER A 133 -11.79 -27.25 0.44
C SER A 133 -12.74 -28.27 -0.19
N THR A 134 -13.83 -28.59 0.51
CA THR A 134 -14.85 -29.53 0.04
C THR A 134 -15.60 -28.99 -1.18
N ALA A 135 -15.98 -27.71 -1.15
CA ALA A 135 -16.69 -27.06 -2.27
C ALA A 135 -15.85 -27.06 -3.56
N GLY A 136 -14.55 -26.78 -3.47
CA GLY A 136 -13.64 -26.84 -4.63
C GLY A 136 -13.43 -28.26 -5.15
N ALA A 137 -13.31 -29.25 -4.25
CA ALA A 137 -13.16 -30.65 -4.64
C ALA A 137 -14.36 -31.17 -5.47
N LEU A 138 -15.58 -30.73 -5.13
CA LEU A 138 -16.79 -31.06 -5.90
C LEU A 138 -16.80 -30.45 -7.30
N LYS A 139 -16.09 -29.33 -7.52
CA LYS A 139 -16.00 -28.62 -8.80
C LYS A 139 -14.74 -28.98 -9.62
N LYS A 140 -13.83 -29.80 -9.09
CA LYS A 140 -12.55 -30.12 -9.75
C LYS A 140 -12.70 -30.70 -11.16
N ASN A 141 -13.78 -31.42 -11.43
CA ASN A 141 -14.03 -32.06 -12.72
C ASN A 141 -14.93 -31.23 -13.67
N SER A 142 -15.25 -29.98 -13.33
CA SER A 142 -16.07 -29.14 -14.21
C SER A 142 -15.27 -28.62 -15.40
N SER A 143 -15.95 -28.24 -16.49
CA SER A 143 -15.35 -27.40 -17.52
C SER A 143 -14.82 -26.10 -16.88
N HIS A 144 -13.61 -25.69 -17.24
CA HIS A 144 -12.93 -24.49 -16.70
C HIS A 144 -12.56 -24.54 -15.21
N ALA A 145 -12.28 -25.72 -14.65
CA ALA A 145 -11.84 -25.86 -13.26
C ALA A 145 -10.60 -24.99 -12.92
N GLU A 146 -9.67 -24.82 -13.87
CA GLU A 146 -8.48 -23.97 -13.72
C GLU A 146 -8.77 -22.46 -13.60
N ASN A 147 -10.00 -22.04 -13.90
CA ASN A 147 -10.49 -20.66 -13.80
C ASN A 147 -11.62 -20.53 -12.77
N SER A 148 -11.75 -21.48 -11.83
CA SER A 148 -12.68 -21.40 -10.69
C SER A 148 -11.93 -21.01 -9.43
N PHE A 149 -12.37 -19.93 -8.78
CA PHE A 149 -11.77 -19.53 -7.51
C PHE A 149 -11.98 -20.60 -6.43
N GLU A 150 -13.07 -21.37 -6.45
CA GLU A 150 -13.33 -22.43 -5.47
C GLU A 150 -12.34 -23.59 -5.61
N VAL A 151 -12.06 -24.01 -6.85
CA VAL A 151 -11.08 -25.08 -7.13
C VAL A 151 -9.68 -24.63 -6.74
N LEU A 152 -9.29 -23.41 -7.14
CA LEU A 152 -7.98 -22.86 -6.82
C LEU A 152 -7.82 -22.59 -5.32
N LEU A 153 -8.85 -22.09 -4.63
CA LEU A 153 -8.84 -21.87 -3.18
C LEU A 153 -8.68 -23.19 -2.42
N SER A 154 -9.43 -24.22 -2.82
CA SER A 154 -9.29 -25.58 -2.28
C SER A 154 -7.87 -26.11 -2.44
N HIS A 155 -7.26 -25.90 -3.61
CA HIS A 155 -5.89 -26.31 -3.89
C HIS A 155 -4.86 -25.54 -3.04
N VAL A 156 -4.98 -24.21 -2.96
CA VAL A 156 -4.11 -23.37 -2.11
C VAL A 156 -4.22 -23.76 -0.63
N ILE A 157 -5.43 -24.02 -0.13
CA ILE A 157 -5.63 -24.49 1.25
C ILE A 157 -4.92 -25.83 1.45
N ALA A 158 -5.10 -26.78 0.54
CA ALA A 158 -4.48 -28.10 0.64
C ALA A 158 -2.95 -28.03 0.64
N GLU A 159 -2.36 -27.22 -0.24
CA GLU A 159 -0.91 -27.06 -0.35
C GLU A 159 -0.31 -26.36 0.87
N LEU A 160 -0.89 -25.24 1.31
CA LEU A 160 -0.39 -24.50 2.47
C LEU A 160 -0.60 -25.26 3.79
N SER A 161 -1.63 -26.12 3.88
CA SER A 161 -1.89 -26.94 5.07
C SER A 161 -0.88 -28.06 5.28
N LYS A 162 -0.02 -28.36 4.29
CA LYS A 162 1.07 -29.33 4.43
C LYS A 162 2.06 -28.90 5.52
N ASP A 163 2.20 -27.59 5.74
CA ASP A 163 2.96 -27.04 6.86
C ASP A 163 2.00 -26.52 7.95
N LYS A 164 2.12 -27.11 9.14
CA LYS A 164 1.29 -26.76 10.30
C LYS A 164 1.56 -25.36 10.82
N SER A 165 2.68 -24.73 10.49
CA SER A 165 3.04 -23.38 10.96
C SER A 165 2.32 -22.28 10.16
N VAL A 166 1.92 -22.55 8.91
CA VAL A 166 1.31 -21.56 8.01
C VAL A 166 -0.08 -21.11 8.46
N TYR A 167 -0.81 -21.87 9.28
CA TYR A 167 -2.11 -21.44 9.82
C TYR A 167 -2.13 -21.31 11.34
N GLN A 168 -0.97 -21.29 11.99
CA GLN A 168 -0.88 -21.01 13.43
C GLN A 168 -1.11 -19.52 13.68
N VAL A 169 -2.35 -19.16 14.01
CA VAL A 169 -2.73 -17.82 14.44
C VAL A 169 -2.53 -17.73 15.95
N ASP A 170 -1.88 -16.65 16.43
CA ASP A 170 -1.80 -16.36 17.86
C ASP A 170 -3.24 -16.15 18.40
N PRO A 171 -3.72 -16.95 19.36
CA PRO A 171 -5.11 -16.91 19.84
C PRO A 171 -5.56 -15.54 20.38
N LYS A 172 -4.63 -14.60 20.61
CA LYS A 172 -4.94 -13.23 21.00
C LYS A 172 -5.47 -12.38 19.86
N GLU A 173 -5.01 -12.56 18.61
CA GLU A 173 -5.53 -11.83 17.45
C GLU A 173 -6.90 -12.37 17.00
N SER A 174 -7.15 -13.67 17.22
CA SER A 174 -8.42 -14.34 16.92
C SER A 174 -9.63 -13.79 17.69
N SER A 175 -9.41 -13.02 18.75
CA SER A 175 -10.47 -12.50 19.63
C SER A 175 -11.18 -11.23 19.13
N MET A 176 -10.69 -10.62 18.05
CA MET A 176 -11.30 -9.40 17.46
C MET A 176 -11.73 -9.56 15.99
N LEU A 177 -11.66 -10.77 15.42
CA LEU A 177 -12.02 -10.98 14.03
C LEU A 177 -13.55 -11.10 13.86
N ILE A 178 -14.06 -10.20 13.02
CA ILE A 178 -15.44 -10.00 12.61
C ILE A 178 -16.13 -11.34 12.33
N SER A 179 -17.34 -11.53 12.88
CA SER A 179 -18.20 -12.71 12.66
C SER A 179 -18.79 -12.79 11.24
N SER A 180 -18.05 -12.32 10.23
CA SER A 180 -18.53 -12.28 8.84
C SER A 180 -18.41 -13.65 8.21
N VAL A 181 -19.55 -14.26 7.91
CA VAL A 181 -19.62 -15.49 7.13
C VAL A 181 -19.15 -15.21 5.70
N TRP A 182 -18.13 -15.92 5.24
CA TRP A 182 -17.63 -15.80 3.87
C TRP A 182 -18.56 -16.51 2.87
N SER A 183 -19.41 -15.73 2.17
CA SER A 183 -20.22 -16.19 1.04
C SER A 183 -19.42 -16.15 -0.29
N PRO A 184 -19.83 -16.89 -1.34
CA PRO A 184 -19.19 -16.81 -2.66
C PRO A 184 -19.06 -15.37 -3.18
N GLN A 185 -20.08 -14.53 -2.96
CA GLN A 185 -20.09 -13.13 -3.38
C GLN A 185 -19.09 -12.29 -2.59
N SER A 186 -18.99 -12.51 -1.27
CA SER A 186 -18.01 -11.79 -0.43
C SER A 186 -16.57 -12.18 -0.75
N ILE A 187 -16.33 -13.46 -1.11
CA ILE A 187 -15.03 -13.94 -1.57
C ILE A 187 -14.69 -13.29 -2.90
N GLU A 188 -15.58 -13.35 -3.89
CA GLU A 188 -15.35 -12.71 -5.19
C GLU A 188 -15.05 -11.22 -5.04
N PHE A 189 -15.82 -10.50 -4.22
CA PHE A 189 -15.55 -9.10 -3.91
C PHE A 189 -14.15 -8.92 -3.29
N SER A 190 -13.79 -9.73 -2.30
CA SER A 190 -12.46 -9.66 -1.66
C SER A 190 -11.32 -9.95 -2.66
N LEU A 191 -11.50 -10.89 -3.58
CA LEU A 191 -10.49 -11.21 -4.60
C LEU A 191 -10.33 -10.06 -5.61
N GLN A 192 -11.43 -9.46 -6.05
CA GLN A 192 -11.39 -8.29 -6.91
C GLN A 192 -10.68 -7.12 -6.23
N GLN A 193 -11.05 -6.80 -4.98
CA GLN A 193 -10.42 -5.72 -4.21
C GLN A 193 -8.92 -5.95 -4.00
N PHE A 194 -8.50 -7.20 -3.78
CA PHE A 194 -7.08 -7.54 -3.62
C PHE A 194 -6.29 -7.34 -4.93
N CYS A 195 -6.89 -7.66 -6.08
CA CYS A 195 -6.23 -7.55 -7.38
C CYS A 195 -6.25 -6.12 -7.96
N LEU A 196 -7.21 -5.30 -7.54
CA LEU A 196 -7.48 -3.97 -8.11
C LEU A 196 -6.26 -3.03 -8.09
N PRO A 197 -5.42 -2.96 -7.03
CA PRO A 197 -4.24 -2.11 -7.02
C PRO A 197 -3.22 -2.47 -8.11
N PHE A 198 -3.03 -3.75 -8.40
CA PHE A 198 -2.18 -4.21 -9.51
C PHE A 198 -2.77 -3.80 -10.86
N LEU A 199 -4.09 -3.93 -11.06
CA LEU A 199 -4.76 -3.51 -12.29
C LEU A 199 -4.65 -1.99 -12.50
N ARG A 200 -4.88 -1.20 -11.45
CA ARG A 200 -4.76 0.28 -11.50
C ARG A 200 -3.35 0.71 -11.90
N LEU A 201 -2.32 0.17 -11.24
CA LEU A 201 -0.93 0.50 -11.57
C LEU A 201 -0.53 0.03 -12.97
N SER A 202 -1.02 -1.13 -13.41
CA SER A 202 -0.77 -1.65 -14.76
C SER A 202 -1.41 -0.75 -15.82
N CYS A 203 -2.65 -0.29 -15.63
CA CYS A 203 -3.33 0.64 -16.53
C CYS A 203 -2.63 2.00 -16.59
N LEU A 204 -2.19 2.54 -15.45
CA LEU A 204 -1.39 3.77 -15.42
C LEU A 204 -0.07 3.60 -16.18
N LEU A 205 0.61 2.47 -15.98
CA LEU A 205 1.86 2.18 -16.70
C LEU A 205 1.61 2.06 -18.22
N GLN A 206 0.54 1.36 -18.63
CA GLN A 206 0.13 1.26 -20.03
C GLN A 206 -0.14 2.64 -20.63
N HIS A 207 -0.85 3.52 -19.92
CA HIS A 207 -1.10 4.90 -20.33
C HIS A 207 0.21 5.67 -20.58
N HIS A 208 1.18 5.60 -19.66
CA HIS A 208 2.46 6.33 -19.81
C HIS A 208 3.35 5.78 -20.92
N LEU A 209 3.31 4.46 -21.17
CA LEU A 209 4.13 3.81 -22.19
C LEU A 209 3.55 4.00 -23.62
N TYR A 210 2.23 3.93 -23.77
CA TYR A 210 1.56 3.85 -25.07
C TYR A 210 0.67 5.05 -25.42
N GLY A 211 0.35 5.91 -24.45
CA GLY A 211 -0.53 7.06 -24.66
C GLY A 211 -2.02 6.73 -24.76
N ASP A 212 -2.42 5.51 -24.37
CA ASP A 212 -3.83 5.08 -24.34
C ASP A 212 -4.63 5.91 -23.34
N ASN A 213 -5.87 6.28 -23.66
CA ASN A 213 -6.72 6.98 -22.69
C ASN A 213 -7.09 6.06 -21.51
N LEU A 214 -7.04 6.60 -20.29
CA LEU A 214 -7.56 5.90 -19.11
C LEU A 214 -9.09 5.83 -19.22
N THR A 215 -9.65 4.65 -19.01
CA THR A 215 -11.08 4.37 -19.09
C THR A 215 -11.81 5.03 -17.91
N GLY A 216 -12.61 6.06 -18.17
CA GLY A 216 -13.58 6.53 -17.18
C GLY A 216 -14.67 5.45 -17.01
N CYS A 217 -14.97 5.08 -15.77
CA CYS A 217 -15.98 4.07 -15.43
C CYS A 217 -16.64 4.40 -14.08
N GLN A 218 -17.71 3.70 -13.72
CA GLN A 218 -18.25 3.73 -12.36
C GLN A 218 -17.34 2.91 -11.43
N GLU A 219 -17.33 3.23 -10.12
CA GLU A 219 -16.51 2.50 -9.15
C GLU A 219 -16.85 1.01 -9.07
N GLU A 220 -18.12 0.66 -9.26
CA GLU A 220 -18.61 -0.72 -9.28
C GLU A 220 -18.08 -1.51 -10.48
N ASP A 221 -17.80 -0.83 -11.59
CA ASP A 221 -17.34 -1.43 -12.85
C ASP A 221 -15.81 -1.40 -13.01
N GLU A 222 -15.09 -0.81 -12.04
CA GLU A 222 -13.66 -0.52 -12.17
C GLU A 222 -12.85 -1.77 -12.52
N PHE A 223 -13.10 -2.87 -11.78
CA PHE A 223 -12.39 -4.13 -12.00
C PHE A 223 -12.54 -4.61 -13.45
N SER A 224 -13.78 -4.69 -13.93
CA SER A 224 -14.12 -5.14 -15.28
C SER A 224 -13.51 -4.23 -16.35
N ALA A 225 -13.61 -2.91 -16.16
CA ALA A 225 -13.07 -1.92 -17.09
C ALA A 225 -11.54 -2.02 -17.22
N LEU A 226 -10.83 -2.15 -16.09
CA LEU A 226 -9.38 -2.29 -16.08
C LEU A 226 -8.93 -3.65 -16.64
N ALA A 227 -9.65 -4.74 -16.34
CA ALA A 227 -9.35 -6.06 -16.89
C ALA A 227 -9.45 -6.07 -18.43
N VAL A 228 -10.47 -5.43 -19.00
CA VAL A 228 -10.60 -5.27 -20.46
C VAL A 228 -9.52 -4.36 -21.02
N CYS A 229 -9.22 -3.23 -20.36
CA CYS A 229 -8.18 -2.28 -20.78
C CYS A 229 -6.79 -2.92 -20.89
N LEU A 230 -6.47 -3.85 -20.00
CA LEU A 230 -5.21 -4.60 -19.97
C LEU A 230 -5.21 -5.83 -20.87
N GLY A 231 -6.33 -6.17 -21.51
CA GLY A 231 -6.48 -7.35 -22.35
C GLY A 231 -6.50 -8.67 -21.57
N LEU A 232 -6.88 -8.65 -20.29
CA LEU A 232 -7.10 -9.86 -19.48
C LEU A 232 -8.40 -10.57 -19.88
N HIS A 233 -9.42 -9.79 -20.24
CA HIS A 233 -10.72 -10.27 -20.69
C HIS A 233 -11.06 -9.76 -22.09
N SER A 234 -11.86 -10.53 -22.85
CA SER A 234 -12.29 -10.14 -24.19
C SER A 234 -13.30 -8.98 -24.14
N SER A 235 -13.20 -8.04 -25.07
CA SER A 235 -14.11 -6.88 -25.16
C SER A 235 -15.49 -7.22 -25.76
N VAL A 236 -15.77 -8.47 -26.07
CA VAL A 236 -17.05 -8.86 -26.70
C VAL A 236 -18.16 -8.76 -25.65
N PRO A 237 -19.14 -7.86 -25.81
CA PRO A 237 -20.20 -7.68 -24.83
C PRO A 237 -21.13 -8.89 -24.88
N GLN A 238 -21.00 -9.82 -23.93
CA GLN A 238 -22.14 -10.64 -23.56
C GLN A 238 -22.99 -9.83 -22.58
N PRO A 239 -24.29 -9.57 -22.87
CA PRO A 239 -25.14 -8.67 -22.09
C PRO A 239 -25.43 -9.08 -20.63
N SER A 240 -24.78 -10.10 -20.10
CA SER A 240 -25.13 -10.72 -18.82
C SER A 240 -23.98 -11.38 -18.04
N SER A 241 -22.74 -11.39 -18.55
CA SER A 241 -21.63 -12.01 -17.82
C SER A 241 -20.92 -10.98 -16.95
N VAL A 242 -21.20 -10.99 -15.65
CA VAL A 242 -20.35 -10.33 -14.65
C VAL A 242 -18.93 -10.88 -14.81
N VAL A 243 -17.96 -10.01 -15.10
CA VAL A 243 -16.54 -10.42 -15.19
C VAL A 243 -16.12 -10.87 -13.80
N THR A 244 -15.87 -12.16 -13.63
CA THR A 244 -15.32 -12.69 -12.39
C THR A 244 -13.80 -12.55 -12.39
N SER A 245 -13.22 -12.40 -11.21
CA SER A 245 -11.79 -12.29 -11.00
C SER A 245 -11.02 -13.48 -11.61
N ALA A 246 -11.50 -14.71 -11.38
CA ALA A 246 -10.89 -15.91 -11.94
C ALA A 246 -11.02 -16.04 -13.48
N SER A 247 -11.98 -15.35 -14.11
CA SER A 247 -12.11 -15.35 -15.59
C SER A 247 -10.98 -14.60 -16.31
N CYS A 248 -10.20 -13.81 -15.57
CA CYS A 248 -9.03 -13.08 -16.08
C CYS A 248 -7.74 -13.92 -16.08
N LEU A 249 -7.76 -15.11 -15.48
CA LEU A 249 -6.60 -16.00 -15.41
C LEU A 249 -6.27 -16.62 -16.78
N GLN A 250 -4.98 -16.64 -17.11
CA GLN A 250 -4.48 -17.24 -18.34
C GLN A 250 -3.21 -18.01 -18.04
N TRP A 251 -3.30 -19.33 -17.92
CA TRP A 251 -2.18 -20.15 -17.47
C TRP A 251 -1.23 -20.51 -18.63
N PRO A 252 0.10 -20.33 -18.46
CA PRO A 252 1.08 -20.74 -19.46
C PRO A 252 1.36 -22.26 -19.46
N VAL A 253 1.08 -22.90 -18.33
CA VAL A 253 1.24 -24.34 -18.04
C VAL A 253 0.05 -24.79 -17.17
N ASP A 254 0.02 -26.05 -16.75
CA ASP A 254 -1.00 -26.55 -15.83
C ASP A 254 -1.07 -25.67 -14.55
N ALA A 255 -2.28 -25.21 -14.23
CA ALA A 255 -2.51 -24.30 -13.10
C ALA A 255 -2.19 -24.98 -11.75
N SER A 256 -2.53 -26.26 -11.61
CA SER A 256 -2.31 -27.02 -10.38
C SER A 256 -0.82 -27.17 -10.09
N ASP A 257 -0.02 -27.50 -11.10
CA ASP A 257 1.43 -27.66 -10.94
C ASP A 257 2.11 -26.34 -10.52
N LEU A 258 1.75 -25.24 -11.17
CA LEU A 258 2.35 -23.93 -10.90
C LEU A 258 1.99 -23.41 -9.50
N VAL A 259 0.71 -23.56 -9.11
CA VAL A 259 0.26 -23.21 -7.74
C VAL A 259 0.94 -24.07 -6.69
N THR A 260 1.09 -25.38 -6.96
CA THR A 260 1.82 -26.31 -6.08
C THR A 260 3.25 -25.84 -5.86
N GLN A 261 3.96 -25.47 -6.93
CA GLN A 261 5.33 -24.96 -6.84
C GLN A 261 5.41 -23.68 -5.99
N TRP A 262 4.55 -22.70 -6.23
CA TRP A 262 4.57 -21.44 -5.49
C TRP A 262 4.23 -21.61 -4.00
N CYS A 263 3.27 -22.49 -3.67
CA CYS A 263 2.97 -22.84 -2.28
C CYS A 263 4.10 -23.64 -1.62
N ALA A 264 4.78 -24.52 -2.37
CA ALA A 264 5.92 -25.28 -1.87
C ALA A 264 7.11 -24.38 -1.48
N GLU A 265 7.37 -23.32 -2.24
CA GLU A 265 8.41 -22.34 -1.89
C GLU A 265 8.15 -21.67 -0.52
N VAL A 266 6.87 -21.35 -0.24
CA VAL A 266 6.46 -20.75 1.05
C VAL A 266 6.62 -21.73 2.21
N THR A 267 6.09 -22.95 2.05
CA THR A 267 6.17 -23.98 3.10
C THR A 267 7.61 -24.40 3.38
N THR A 268 8.49 -24.41 2.37
CA THR A 268 9.92 -24.68 2.54
C THR A 268 10.62 -23.59 3.37
N LEU A 269 10.31 -22.31 3.12
CA LEU A 269 10.88 -21.22 3.92
C LEU A 269 10.35 -21.16 5.34
N SER A 270 9.08 -21.49 5.54
CA SER A 270 8.46 -21.50 6.88
C SER A 270 9.14 -22.48 7.83
N GLN A 271 9.61 -23.63 7.32
CA GLN A 271 10.44 -24.57 8.07
C GLN A 271 11.76 -23.95 8.58
N ILE A 272 12.25 -22.90 7.93
CA ILE A 272 13.49 -22.18 8.28
C ILE A 272 13.18 -20.94 9.15
N GLN A 273 12.07 -20.24 8.91
CA GLN A 273 11.68 -18.98 9.56
C GLN A 273 10.15 -18.86 9.78
N ALA A 274 9.61 -19.60 10.75
CA ALA A 274 8.17 -19.75 10.97
C ALA A 274 7.43 -18.44 11.36
N GLU A 275 8.05 -17.54 12.13
CA GLU A 275 7.35 -16.37 12.70
C GLU A 275 7.02 -15.24 11.70
N GLN A 276 7.60 -15.24 10.49
CA GLN A 276 7.48 -14.12 9.53
C GLN A 276 6.69 -14.47 8.26
N SER A 277 6.38 -15.75 8.03
CA SER A 277 5.89 -16.22 6.73
C SER A 277 4.45 -15.78 6.42
N LEU A 278 3.59 -15.68 7.43
CA LEU A 278 2.19 -15.27 7.26
C LEU A 278 2.01 -13.76 7.08
N THR A 279 2.78 -12.96 7.80
CA THR A 279 2.72 -11.49 7.72
C THR A 279 3.10 -11.00 6.32
N LEU A 280 3.93 -11.76 5.61
CA LEU A 280 4.32 -11.47 4.22
C LEU A 280 3.27 -11.91 3.19
N LEU A 281 2.46 -12.93 3.48
CA LEU A 281 1.32 -13.33 2.64
C LEU A 281 0.14 -12.36 2.78
N VAL A 282 -0.10 -11.86 3.99
CA VAL A 282 -1.21 -10.98 4.32
C VAL A 282 -0.75 -9.51 4.19
N GLN A 283 -0.36 -9.11 2.99
CA GLN A 283 -0.21 -7.68 2.69
C GLN A 283 -1.57 -7.14 2.22
N ASP A 284 -2.10 -6.14 2.91
CA ASP A 284 -3.24 -5.38 2.41
C ASP A 284 -2.76 -4.50 1.24
N PRO A 285 -3.21 -4.75 -0.01
CA PRO A 285 -2.73 -3.99 -1.16
C PRO A 285 -3.38 -2.60 -1.24
N GLN A 286 -4.21 -2.21 -0.26
CA GLN A 286 -4.80 -0.88 -0.20
C GLN A 286 -3.81 0.19 0.29
N TRP A 287 -3.42 1.07 -0.64
CA TRP A 287 -2.64 2.26 -0.34
C TRP A 287 -3.59 3.39 0.05
N ALA A 288 -3.65 3.71 1.34
CA ALA A 288 -4.31 4.92 1.79
C ALA A 288 -3.43 6.15 1.49
N PRO A 289 -4.03 7.31 1.13
CA PRO A 289 -3.28 8.56 1.12
C PRO A 289 -2.64 8.78 2.50
N PRO A 290 -1.44 9.38 2.56
CA PRO A 290 -0.87 9.79 3.84
C PRO A 290 -1.86 10.73 4.53
N ARG A 291 -2.19 10.42 5.79
CA ARG A 291 -3.08 11.22 6.63
C ARG A 291 -2.35 11.67 7.87
N LEU A 292 -2.74 12.84 8.36
CA LEU A 292 -2.33 13.31 9.67
C LEU A 292 -3.03 12.47 10.75
N LEU A 293 -2.44 12.47 11.95
CA LEU A 293 -2.95 11.81 13.14
C LEU A 293 -4.43 12.15 13.34
N GLN A 294 -5.28 11.15 13.55
CA GLN A 294 -6.68 11.43 13.90
C GLN A 294 -6.75 12.05 15.30
N LEU A 295 -7.29 13.26 15.36
CA LEU A 295 -7.42 14.00 16.61
C LEU A 295 -8.84 13.84 17.18
N PRO A 296 -9.00 13.75 18.50
CA PRO A 296 -10.32 13.72 19.12
C PRO A 296 -11.06 15.04 18.90
N ASP A 297 -12.39 14.98 18.81
CA ASP A 297 -13.23 16.15 18.61
C ASP A 297 -13.07 17.18 19.73
N ASN A 298 -13.06 16.75 21.00
CA ASN A 298 -12.89 17.65 22.13
C ASN A 298 -11.41 17.88 22.48
N TYR A 299 -10.95 19.12 22.41
CA TYR A 299 -9.56 19.49 22.72
C TYR A 299 -9.12 19.12 24.15
N ASN A 300 -10.05 19.11 25.10
CA ASN A 300 -9.74 18.78 26.50
C ASN A 300 -9.16 17.37 26.65
N VAL A 301 -9.51 16.43 25.75
CA VAL A 301 -8.93 15.08 25.75
C VAL A 301 -7.42 15.14 25.50
N ILE A 302 -7.00 15.91 24.48
CA ILE A 302 -5.58 16.13 24.19
C ILE A 302 -4.90 16.86 25.35
N PHE A 303 -5.50 17.95 25.82
CA PHE A 303 -4.90 18.80 26.85
C PHE A 303 -4.67 18.02 28.14
N GLN A 304 -5.69 17.31 28.64
CA GLN A 304 -5.58 16.52 29.88
C GLN A 304 -4.54 15.40 29.76
N TYR A 305 -4.46 14.75 28.59
CA TYR A 305 -3.51 13.66 28.37
C TYR A 305 -2.05 14.15 28.29
N TYR A 306 -1.79 15.28 27.61
CA TYR A 306 -0.44 15.73 27.29
C TYR A 306 0.12 16.83 28.20
N HIS A 307 -0.69 17.72 28.78
CA HIS A 307 -0.22 18.93 29.48
C HIS A 307 0.73 18.65 30.65
N ARG A 308 0.63 17.48 31.29
CA ARG A 308 1.52 17.03 32.39
C ARG A 308 2.36 15.81 32.03
N LYS A 309 2.36 15.39 30.76
CA LYS A 309 3.13 14.22 30.32
C LYS A 309 4.62 14.57 30.29
N ALA A 310 5.43 13.70 30.87
CA ALA A 310 6.88 13.84 30.82
C ALA A 310 7.41 13.49 29.42
N CYS A 311 8.37 14.27 28.92
CA CYS A 311 9.09 13.99 27.68
C CYS A 311 9.77 12.61 27.76
N THR A 312 9.70 11.85 26.67
CA THR A 312 10.34 10.53 26.58
C THR A 312 11.86 10.61 26.61
N ALA A 313 12.45 11.69 26.04
CA ALA A 313 13.89 11.90 25.99
C ALA A 313 14.47 12.47 27.30
N CYS A 314 13.97 13.62 27.80
CA CYS A 314 14.54 14.25 28.99
C CYS A 314 13.84 13.90 30.31
N ARG A 315 12.73 13.15 30.29
CA ARG A 315 11.92 12.75 31.46
C ARG A 315 11.35 13.91 32.29
N LYS A 316 11.40 15.14 31.78
CA LYS A 316 10.79 16.34 32.40
C LYS A 316 9.51 16.72 31.66
N VAL A 317 8.58 17.37 32.35
CA VAL A 317 7.40 17.97 31.71
C VAL A 317 7.85 19.18 30.88
N PRO A 318 7.66 19.17 29.54
CA PRO A 318 8.06 20.29 28.69
C PRO A 318 7.29 21.56 29.04
N LYS A 319 7.94 22.73 28.94
CA LYS A 319 7.25 24.03 29.01
C LYS A 319 6.36 24.25 27.78
N ASP A 320 6.91 23.90 26.62
CA ASP A 320 6.25 23.98 25.32
C ASP A 320 6.13 22.56 24.72
N PRO A 321 5.17 21.76 25.23
CA PRO A 321 4.88 20.43 24.70
C PRO A 321 4.26 20.54 23.31
N ALA A 322 4.80 19.77 22.36
CA ALA A 322 4.34 19.72 20.98
C ALA A 322 4.09 18.27 20.54
N LEU A 323 2.99 18.06 19.81
CA LEU A 323 2.62 16.76 19.24
C LEU A 323 2.81 16.80 17.72
N CYS A 324 3.65 15.92 17.18
CA CYS A 324 3.82 15.76 15.74
C CYS A 324 2.58 15.13 15.13
N LEU A 325 1.91 15.83 14.21
CA LEU A 325 0.70 15.32 13.56
C LEU A 325 1.00 14.28 12.47
N VAL A 326 2.26 14.09 12.08
CA VAL A 326 2.63 13.07 11.08
C VAL A 326 2.78 11.69 11.72
N CYS A 327 3.42 11.59 12.89
CA CYS A 327 3.75 10.30 13.53
C CYS A 327 3.26 10.14 14.97
N GLY A 328 2.63 11.17 15.56
CA GLY A 328 2.16 11.15 16.94
C GLY A 328 3.24 11.33 18.02
N ALA A 329 4.49 11.64 17.65
CA ALA A 329 5.55 11.85 18.62
C ALA A 329 5.34 13.10 19.49
N PHE A 330 5.57 12.96 20.80
CA PHE A 330 5.51 14.05 21.78
C PHE A 330 6.91 14.60 22.04
N VAL A 331 7.15 15.87 21.67
CA VAL A 331 8.48 16.50 21.65
C VAL A 331 8.51 17.85 22.39
N CYS A 332 9.69 18.28 22.81
CA CYS A 332 9.92 19.61 23.37
C CYS A 332 10.15 20.63 22.24
N LEU A 333 9.35 21.69 22.18
CA LEU A 333 9.46 22.70 21.12
C LEU A 333 10.69 23.62 21.33
N LYS A 334 10.70 24.37 22.44
CA LYS A 334 11.68 25.44 22.74
C LYS A 334 12.53 25.19 23.99
N GLY A 335 12.50 23.96 24.50
CA GLY A 335 13.27 23.60 25.69
C GLY A 335 14.78 23.64 25.44
N ALA A 336 15.55 24.09 26.43
CA ALA A 336 16.99 23.79 26.47
C ALA A 336 17.24 22.28 26.67
N CYS A 337 16.26 21.55 27.21
CA CYS A 337 16.25 20.11 27.25
C CYS A 337 16.08 19.50 25.84
N CYS A 338 16.66 18.32 25.62
CA CYS A 338 16.63 17.59 24.34
C CYS A 338 17.30 18.30 23.15
N LYS A 339 17.98 19.43 23.37
CA LYS A 339 18.76 20.11 22.33
C LYS A 339 20.01 19.29 22.00
N GLN A 340 20.20 18.94 20.73
CA GLN A 340 21.39 18.22 20.26
C GLN A 340 22.17 19.07 19.27
N GLN A 341 23.48 19.25 19.51
CA GLN A 341 24.39 20.04 18.66
C GLN A 341 23.84 21.43 18.27
N GLY A 342 23.16 22.10 19.20
CA GLY A 342 22.59 23.42 18.93
C GLY A 342 21.20 23.41 18.29
N THR A 343 20.62 22.25 18.01
CA THR A 343 19.30 22.08 17.37
C THR A 343 18.26 21.57 18.35
N CYS A 344 17.11 22.25 18.44
CA CYS A 344 15.99 21.82 19.28
C CYS A 344 15.32 20.53 18.76
N GLU A 345 14.72 19.79 19.68
CA GLU A 345 14.16 18.45 19.42
C GLU A 345 13.12 18.45 18.28
N CYS A 346 12.24 19.45 18.24
CA CYS A 346 11.22 19.54 17.18
C CYS A 346 11.81 19.79 15.78
N VAL A 347 12.89 20.59 15.64
CA VAL A 347 13.56 20.81 14.35
C VAL A 347 14.27 19.51 13.92
N LEU A 348 14.99 18.85 14.83
CA LEU A 348 15.61 17.54 14.56
C LEU A 348 14.56 16.49 14.17
N HIS A 349 13.44 16.45 14.89
CA HIS A 349 12.35 15.55 14.59
C HIS A 349 11.76 15.81 13.20
N SER A 350 11.60 17.08 12.81
CA SER A 350 11.11 17.41 11.45
C SER A 350 12.04 16.90 10.35
N GLN A 351 13.36 16.92 10.58
CA GLN A 351 14.36 16.40 9.64
C GLN A 351 14.23 14.89 9.47
N HIS A 352 14.06 14.15 10.56
CA HIS A 352 13.97 12.69 10.53
C HIS A 352 12.58 12.17 10.12
N CYS A 353 11.50 12.75 10.63
CA CYS A 353 10.15 12.23 10.45
C CYS A 353 9.50 12.66 9.12
N GLY A 354 9.76 13.89 8.66
CA GLY A 354 9.05 14.48 7.52
C GLY A 354 9.96 15.12 6.48
N ALA A 355 11.21 14.64 6.38
CA ALA A 355 12.21 15.17 5.46
C ALA A 355 12.33 16.70 5.52
N ALA A 356 12.51 17.21 6.74
CA ALA A 356 12.55 18.62 7.12
C ALA A 356 11.22 19.38 6.99
N THR A 357 10.08 18.70 6.82
CA THR A 357 8.74 19.28 7.00
C THR A 357 8.09 18.69 8.26
N GLY A 358 7.79 19.52 9.26
CA GLY A 358 7.14 19.10 10.50
C GLY A 358 5.87 19.90 10.77
N ILE A 359 4.81 19.21 11.20
CA ILE A 359 3.53 19.82 11.55
C ILE A 359 3.26 19.45 13.00
N PHE A 360 3.23 20.45 13.88
CA PHE A 360 3.12 20.21 15.31
C PHE A 360 1.95 20.97 15.92
N LEU A 361 1.16 20.29 16.74
CA LEU A 361 0.16 20.89 17.60
C LEU A 361 0.80 21.28 18.94
N LEU A 362 0.77 22.57 19.27
CA LEU A 362 1.24 23.10 20.55
C LEU A 362 0.16 22.93 21.61
N ILE A 363 0.39 22.01 22.55
CA ILE A 363 -0.65 21.56 23.51
C ILE A 363 -1.10 22.68 24.43
N ASN A 364 -0.20 23.58 24.84
CA ASN A 364 -0.55 24.68 25.74
C ASN A 364 -1.17 25.87 25.01
N ALA A 365 -1.12 25.91 23.68
CA ALA A 365 -1.59 27.04 22.89
C ALA A 365 -2.75 26.72 21.94
N SER A 366 -3.03 25.44 21.68
CA SER A 366 -3.97 25.01 20.64
C SER A 366 -3.62 25.57 19.25
N VAL A 367 -2.34 25.82 18.98
CA VAL A 367 -1.86 26.38 17.70
C VAL A 367 -1.00 25.37 16.98
N ILE A 368 -1.16 25.28 15.66
CA ILE A 368 -0.30 24.53 14.76
C ILE A 368 0.91 25.37 14.36
N ILE A 369 2.10 24.81 14.55
CA ILE A 369 3.36 25.31 14.00
C ILE A 369 3.84 24.39 12.88
N ILE A 370 4.26 24.99 11.77
CA ILE A 370 4.84 24.29 10.64
C ILE A 370 6.32 24.64 10.57
N ILE A 371 7.16 23.63 10.50
CA ILE A 371 8.60 23.73 10.24
C ILE A 371 8.85 23.22 8.82
N ARG A 372 9.63 23.97 8.03
CA ARG A 372 10.03 23.57 6.68
C ARG A 372 11.44 24.04 6.38
N GLY A 373 12.38 23.10 6.26
CA GLY A 373 13.80 23.38 6.07
C GLY A 373 14.36 24.19 7.26
N HIS A 374 14.78 25.43 7.00
CA HIS A 374 15.31 26.36 8.01
C HIS A 374 14.29 27.41 8.49
N ARG A 375 13.02 27.25 8.11
CA ARG A 375 11.96 28.22 8.36
C ARG A 375 10.82 27.60 9.15
N PHE A 376 10.06 28.44 9.85
CA PHE A 376 8.82 28.04 10.50
C PHE A 376 7.73 29.09 10.31
N CYS A 377 6.47 28.70 10.45
CA CYS A 377 5.35 29.62 10.55
C CYS A 377 4.29 29.09 11.50
N LEU A 378 3.52 29.99 12.12
CA LEU A 378 2.28 29.63 12.82
C LEU A 378 1.16 29.54 11.78
N TRP A 379 0.51 28.38 11.70
CA TRP A 379 -0.57 28.14 10.75
C TRP A 379 -1.92 28.65 11.27
N GLY A 380 -2.16 28.49 12.58
CA GLY A 380 -3.43 28.82 13.23
C GLY A 380 -3.92 27.68 14.11
N SER A 381 -5.17 27.73 14.56
CA SER A 381 -5.79 26.63 15.31
C SER A 381 -6.69 25.78 14.41
N VAL A 382 -6.65 24.45 14.61
CA VAL A 382 -7.64 23.50 14.07
C VAL A 382 -8.80 23.25 15.05
N TYR A 383 -8.69 23.78 16.27
CA TYR A 383 -9.69 23.71 17.33
C TYR A 383 -10.33 25.06 17.57
N LEU A 384 -11.65 25.14 17.45
CA LEU A 384 -12.43 26.37 17.54
C LEU A 384 -13.47 26.27 18.66
N ASP A 385 -13.85 27.41 19.23
CA ASP A 385 -14.98 27.46 20.15
C ASP A 385 -16.32 27.32 19.41
N ALA A 386 -17.44 27.30 20.16
CA ALA A 386 -18.79 27.19 19.59
C ALA A 386 -19.18 28.34 18.63
N HIS A 387 -18.41 29.44 18.60
CA HIS A 387 -18.61 30.57 17.70
C HIS A 387 -17.64 30.56 16.51
N GLY A 388 -16.78 29.54 16.39
CA GLY A 388 -15.78 29.45 15.32
C GLY A 388 -14.52 30.26 15.58
N GLU A 389 -14.26 30.69 16.82
CA GLU A 389 -13.09 31.50 17.17
C GLU A 389 -11.93 30.66 17.73
N GLU A 390 -10.70 31.06 17.41
CA GLU A 390 -9.49 30.46 17.99
C GLU A 390 -9.26 30.95 19.43
N ASP A 391 -8.91 30.06 20.37
CA ASP A 391 -8.44 30.44 21.72
C ASP A 391 -6.93 30.18 21.88
N ARG A 392 -6.12 31.07 21.29
CA ARG A 392 -4.66 30.96 21.34
C ARG A 392 -4.15 31.10 22.77
N ASP A 393 -3.17 30.28 23.13
CA ASP A 393 -2.62 30.19 24.49
C ASP A 393 -3.67 29.79 25.55
N LEU A 394 -4.85 29.31 25.13
CA LEU A 394 -5.97 28.90 25.99
C LEU A 394 -6.37 29.96 27.03
N ARG A 395 -6.23 31.24 26.69
CA ARG A 395 -6.42 32.34 27.66
C ARG A 395 -7.88 32.54 28.05
N ARG A 396 -8.82 32.24 27.16
CA ARG A 396 -10.26 32.41 27.42
C ARG A 396 -10.84 31.21 28.16
N GLY A 397 -10.21 30.05 28.06
CA GLY A 397 -10.63 28.81 28.74
C GLY A 397 -11.95 28.25 28.22
N LYS A 398 -12.34 28.61 26.99
CA LYS A 398 -13.57 28.10 26.36
C LYS A 398 -13.36 26.66 25.88
N PRO A 399 -14.39 25.80 25.91
CA PRO A 399 -14.34 24.50 25.24
C PRO A 399 -14.03 24.69 23.75
N LEU A 400 -13.09 23.89 23.22
CA LEU A 400 -12.71 23.90 21.81
C LEU A 400 -12.97 22.53 21.17
N PHE A 401 -13.45 22.57 19.93
CA PHE A 401 -13.84 21.41 19.14
C PHE A 401 -13.09 21.38 17.81
N LEU A 402 -12.81 20.19 17.31
CA LEU A 402 -12.05 20.00 16.07
C LEU A 402 -12.88 20.50 14.89
N CYS A 403 -12.34 21.48 14.17
CA CYS A 403 -12.92 21.92 12.92
C CYS A 403 -12.41 21.00 11.80
N GLU A 404 -13.21 20.00 11.41
CA GLU A 404 -12.85 19.04 10.35
C GLU A 404 -12.41 19.74 9.06
N GLU A 405 -13.08 20.83 8.67
CA GLU A 405 -12.77 21.58 7.46
C GLU A 405 -11.35 22.17 7.51
N ARG A 406 -10.98 22.81 8.63
CA ARG A 406 -9.62 23.32 8.81
C ARG A 406 -8.59 22.19 8.83
N TYR A 407 -8.94 21.06 9.44
CA TYR A 407 -8.04 19.91 9.50
C TYR A 407 -7.79 19.31 8.11
N ARG A 408 -8.83 19.19 7.28
CA ARG A 408 -8.72 18.76 5.88
C ARG A 408 -7.86 19.71 5.06
N VAL A 409 -8.00 21.03 5.23
CA VAL A 409 -7.15 22.02 4.55
C VAL A 409 -5.68 21.86 4.97
N LEU A 410 -5.41 21.69 6.27
CA LEU A 410 -4.05 21.46 6.78
C LEU A 410 -3.42 20.19 6.16
N GLU A 411 -4.17 19.08 6.15
CA GLU A 411 -3.75 17.81 5.56
C GLU A 411 -3.51 17.95 4.06
N GLN A 412 -4.42 18.60 3.33
CA GLN A 412 -4.26 18.83 1.89
C GLN A 412 -3.01 19.65 1.57
N GLN A 413 -2.71 20.68 2.37
CA GLN A 413 -1.50 21.49 2.18
C GLN A 413 -0.22 20.70 2.42
N TRP A 414 -0.26 19.76 3.37
CA TRP A 414 0.85 18.84 3.63
C TRP A 414 1.06 17.87 2.47
N VAL A 415 0.02 17.14 2.07
CA VAL A 415 0.09 16.13 0.99
C VAL A 415 0.50 16.75 -0.33
N SER A 416 0.04 17.97 -0.63
CA SER A 416 0.41 18.69 -1.86
C SER A 416 1.72 19.47 -1.77
N HIS A 417 2.41 19.48 -0.62
CA HIS A 417 3.60 20.27 -0.34
C HIS A 417 3.45 21.79 -0.60
N THR A 418 2.24 22.34 -0.41
CA THR A 418 1.89 23.73 -0.81
C THR A 418 1.98 24.76 0.31
N PHE A 419 2.49 24.42 1.50
CA PHE A 419 2.62 25.36 2.62
C PHE A 419 3.33 26.68 2.25
N ASP A 420 4.34 26.63 1.38
CA ASP A 420 5.08 27.82 0.92
C ASP A 420 4.22 28.82 0.13
N HIS A 421 3.18 28.34 -0.55
CA HIS A 421 2.33 29.17 -1.40
C HIS A 421 1.22 29.86 -0.60
N ILE A 422 0.74 29.21 0.47
CA ILE A 422 -0.45 29.65 1.21
C ILE A 422 -0.05 30.41 2.48
N ASN A 423 0.99 29.95 3.20
CA ASN A 423 1.45 30.62 4.42
C ASN A 423 2.42 31.73 4.05
N LYS A 424 2.07 32.98 4.39
CA LYS A 424 2.88 34.16 4.03
C LYS A 424 3.87 34.61 5.10
N ARG A 425 3.76 34.11 6.34
CA ARG A 425 4.53 34.58 7.51
C ARG A 425 5.56 33.54 7.97
N TRP A 426 6.58 33.33 7.15
CA TRP A 426 7.71 32.46 7.49
C TRP A 426 8.79 33.24 8.22
N GLY A 427 9.26 32.72 9.36
CA GLY A 427 10.42 33.21 10.09
C GLY A 427 11.55 32.18 10.08
N PRO A 428 12.82 32.60 10.17
CA PRO A 428 13.93 31.68 10.39
C PRO A 428 13.88 31.13 11.82
N HIS A 429 14.09 29.83 12.01
CA HIS A 429 14.13 29.25 13.36
C HIS A 429 15.55 29.14 13.95
N TYR A 430 16.61 29.31 13.13
CA TYR A 430 18.02 29.20 13.56
C TYR A 430 18.33 28.02 14.50
N ASN A 431 17.72 26.86 14.23
CA ASN A 431 17.81 25.65 15.05
C ASN A 431 17.32 25.81 16.53
N GLY A 432 16.65 26.91 16.88
CA GLY A 432 16.25 27.24 18.25
C GLY A 432 14.76 27.57 18.48
N LEU A 433 14.01 27.96 17.44
CA LEU A 433 12.58 28.36 17.43
C LEU A 433 12.14 29.51 18.34
#